data_AF-A0A7X9H674-F1
#
_entry.id   AF-A0A7X9H674-F1
#
_cell.length_a   1.000
_cell.length_b   1.000
_cell.length_c   1.000
_cell.angle_alpha   90.00
_cell.angle_beta   90.00
_cell.angle_gamma   90.00
#
_symmetry.space_group_name_H-M   'P 1'
#
loop_
_entity.id
_entity.type
_entity.pdbx_description
1 polymer ?
#
loop_
_entity_poly.entity_id
_entity_poly.type
_entity_poly.pdbx_seq_one_letter_code
_entity_poly.pdbx_strand_id
1 'polypeptide(L)'
;MDTLFEQCVTKRTGRSGHLISQIISAFTQALFLSQALFLIIAGHDINFDVSEKICTLHYAFIIPAVLILSALILYARYKKLRIVNRLTFHAWLIYGATLTAMTPQASVVLGVFLVTVAFAFYTRRREIVYLPFYVYLIVMFTALILRDGNALPFYLSSLPNFPIMFDETIISLLIHLPIMVIALAWRELDRSARRPVHLSNRIPLLVRRMLLVACLLFHVVAQGWYLIMRIRVFVSSTYDMGIFTQMYQYMSRTGLPLTTLERDMLLSHFKIHISPILYLLLPIFKLFPSVLTIQVAQVVITASGLIPVYLLAKQYGLSKKARLVWTSLYLLLPGIFFGSCYDFHENVFLAPILLFLFYFIAKGSLTGTAAFTLLTLMIKEDAFLYVAAIALFLIFGSQDRKTTAFSRE
;
A
#
# COMPACT_ATOMS: atom_id res chain seq x y z
N MET A 1 -42.02 7.52 19.18
CA MET A 1 -41.76 6.08 18.89
C MET A 1 -40.49 5.90 18.05
N ASP A 2 -40.04 6.92 17.33
CA ASP A 2 -38.89 6.85 16.40
C ASP A 2 -37.52 6.68 17.09
N THR A 3 -37.35 7.21 18.31
CA THR A 3 -36.08 7.13 19.05
C THR A 3 -35.74 5.72 19.52
N LEU A 4 -36.73 4.89 19.86
CA LEU A 4 -36.51 3.49 20.25
C LEU A 4 -36.26 2.59 19.04
N PHE A 5 -36.89 2.88 17.90
CA PHE A 5 -36.66 2.16 16.65
C PHE A 5 -35.27 2.47 16.08
N GLU A 6 -34.85 3.74 16.07
CA GLU A 6 -33.49 4.14 15.71
C GLU A 6 -32.42 3.56 16.65
N GLN A 7 -32.67 3.54 17.97
CA GLN A 7 -31.75 2.91 18.93
C GLN A 7 -31.66 1.39 18.74
N CYS A 8 -32.77 0.74 18.38
CA CYS A 8 -32.78 -0.70 18.11
C CYS A 8 -32.06 -1.03 16.80
N VAL A 9 -32.30 -0.26 15.73
CA VAL A 9 -31.61 -0.39 14.43
C VAL A 9 -30.12 -0.11 14.57
N THR A 10 -29.72 0.93 15.33
CA THR A 10 -28.29 1.24 15.58
C THR A 10 -27.60 0.18 16.45
N LYS A 11 -28.28 -0.40 17.45
CA LYS A 11 -27.76 -1.57 18.18
C LYS A 11 -27.63 -2.81 17.30
N ARG A 12 -28.60 -3.08 16.43
CA ARG A 12 -28.63 -4.27 15.56
C ARG A 12 -27.57 -4.19 14.46
N THR A 13 -27.42 -3.03 13.83
CA THR A 13 -26.36 -2.73 12.84
C THR A 13 -24.97 -2.74 13.48
N GLY A 14 -24.81 -2.18 14.69
CA GLY A 14 -23.57 -2.27 15.45
C GLY A 14 -23.17 -3.70 15.82
N ARG A 15 -24.14 -4.56 16.18
CA ARG A 15 -23.91 -5.97 16.53
C ARG A 15 -23.59 -6.84 15.32
N SER A 16 -24.25 -6.60 14.18
CA SER A 16 -23.98 -7.27 12.91
C SER A 16 -22.60 -6.89 12.33
N GLY A 17 -22.27 -5.60 12.30
CA GLY A 17 -20.95 -5.13 11.87
C GLY A 17 -19.81 -5.65 12.74
N HIS A 18 -20.04 -5.77 14.05
CA HIS A 18 -19.07 -6.39 14.96
C HIS A 18 -18.84 -7.88 14.67
N LEU A 19 -19.90 -8.65 14.41
CA LEU A 19 -19.79 -10.07 14.07
C LEU A 19 -19.05 -10.27 12.74
N ILE A 20 -19.38 -9.49 11.71
CA ILE A 20 -18.72 -9.54 10.40
C ILE A 20 -17.23 -9.20 10.55
N SER A 21 -16.89 -8.14 11.29
CA SER A 21 -15.50 -7.80 11.57
C SER A 21 -14.76 -8.92 12.31
N GLN A 22 -15.43 -9.64 13.21
CA GLN A 22 -14.82 -10.78 13.89
C GLN A 22 -14.56 -11.94 12.93
N ILE A 23 -15.53 -12.31 12.08
CA ILE A 23 -15.38 -13.38 11.09
C ILE A 23 -14.22 -13.07 10.14
N ILE A 24 -14.19 -11.88 9.58
CA ILE A 24 -13.15 -11.49 8.61
C ILE A 24 -11.77 -11.46 9.27
N SER A 25 -11.67 -10.93 10.49
CA SER A 25 -10.42 -10.96 11.24
C SER A 25 -9.93 -12.37 11.53
N ALA A 26 -10.84 -13.31 11.84
CA ALA A 26 -10.47 -14.70 12.08
C ALA A 26 -9.99 -15.37 10.78
N PHE A 27 -10.68 -15.10 9.66
CA PHE A 27 -10.29 -15.56 8.33
C PHE A 27 -8.89 -15.08 7.95
N THR A 28 -8.56 -13.80 8.15
CA THR A 28 -7.23 -13.30 7.78
C THR A 28 -6.12 -13.83 8.68
N GLN A 29 -6.38 -13.96 9.99
CA GLN A 29 -5.43 -14.61 10.90
C GLN A 29 -5.13 -16.04 10.44
N ALA A 30 -6.18 -16.77 10.08
CA ALA A 30 -6.06 -18.13 9.57
C ALA A 30 -5.28 -18.16 8.25
N LEU A 31 -5.60 -17.26 7.32
CA LEU A 31 -4.91 -17.13 6.03
C LEU A 31 -3.39 -16.89 6.21
N PHE A 32 -2.98 -15.96 7.08
CA PHE A 32 -1.56 -15.69 7.33
C PHE A 32 -0.82 -16.89 7.87
N LEU A 33 -1.40 -17.58 8.85
CA LEU A 33 -0.78 -18.74 9.47
C LEU A 33 -0.69 -19.91 8.48
N SER A 34 -1.78 -20.19 7.75
CA SER A 34 -1.83 -21.26 6.75
C SER A 34 -0.89 -20.99 5.57
N GLN A 35 -0.82 -19.75 5.09
CA GLN A 35 0.11 -19.35 4.01
C GLN A 35 1.56 -19.41 4.47
N ALA A 36 1.88 -18.89 5.66
CA ALA A 36 3.24 -18.97 6.20
C ALA A 36 3.70 -20.43 6.33
N LEU A 37 2.84 -21.29 6.88
CA LEU A 37 3.12 -22.71 7.04
C LEU A 37 3.30 -23.41 5.69
N PHE A 38 2.41 -23.15 4.73
CA PHE A 38 2.55 -23.70 3.38
C PHE A 38 3.86 -23.26 2.74
N LEU A 39 4.21 -21.98 2.80
CA LEU A 39 5.44 -21.45 2.22
C LEU A 39 6.69 -22.09 2.86
N ILE A 40 6.68 -22.29 4.18
CA ILE A 40 7.77 -22.98 4.89
C ILE A 40 7.88 -24.45 4.42
N ILE A 41 6.75 -25.16 4.28
CA ILE A 41 6.74 -26.58 3.90
C ILE A 41 7.08 -26.76 2.41
N ALA A 42 6.44 -25.98 1.53
CA ALA A 42 6.65 -26.03 0.09
C ALA A 42 8.07 -25.57 -0.29
N GLY A 43 8.64 -24.61 0.43
CA GLY A 43 10.04 -24.21 0.27
C GLY A 43 11.05 -25.29 0.65
N HIS A 44 10.62 -26.40 1.27
CA HIS A 44 11.44 -27.57 1.59
C HIS A 44 11.29 -28.71 0.57
N ASP A 45 10.35 -28.64 -0.37
CA ASP A 45 10.21 -29.65 -1.41
C ASP A 45 11.13 -29.33 -2.59
N ILE A 46 12.19 -30.12 -2.71
CA ILE A 46 13.25 -29.98 -3.73
C ILE A 46 12.70 -30.25 -5.15
N ASN A 47 11.53 -30.90 -5.25
CA ASN A 47 10.83 -31.17 -6.50
C ASN A 47 9.67 -30.19 -6.73
N PHE A 48 9.58 -29.10 -5.95
CA PHE A 48 8.54 -28.10 -6.12
C PHE A 48 8.77 -27.32 -7.42
N ASP A 49 8.14 -27.78 -8.49
CA ASP A 49 8.17 -27.10 -9.78
C ASP A 49 7.29 -25.85 -9.72
N VAL A 50 7.93 -24.70 -9.62
CA VAL A 50 7.27 -23.38 -9.58
C VAL A 50 6.67 -23.00 -10.93
N SER A 51 7.09 -23.68 -12.01
CA SER A 51 6.59 -23.48 -13.37
C SER A 51 5.36 -24.34 -13.69
N GLU A 52 5.15 -25.42 -12.93
CA GLU A 52 3.86 -26.11 -12.91
C GLU A 52 2.88 -25.34 -12.02
N LYS A 53 1.85 -24.81 -12.69
CA LYS A 53 0.62 -24.21 -12.14
C LYS A 53 0.41 -24.56 -10.66
N ILE A 54 0.30 -23.55 -9.77
CA ILE A 54 -0.09 -23.67 -8.35
C ILE A 54 -0.90 -24.94 -8.14
N CYS A 55 -0.23 -25.97 -7.62
CA CYS A 55 -0.72 -27.33 -7.67
C CYS A 55 -2.09 -27.40 -7.02
N THR A 56 -3.04 -28.18 -7.55
CA THR A 56 -4.33 -28.48 -6.91
C THR A 56 -4.16 -28.81 -5.41
N LEU A 57 -2.99 -29.37 -5.04
CA LEU A 57 -2.52 -29.60 -3.68
C LEU A 57 -2.47 -28.34 -2.78
N HIS A 58 -2.03 -27.19 -3.29
CA HIS A 58 -1.97 -25.92 -2.55
C HIS A 58 -3.39 -25.47 -2.14
N TYR A 59 -4.33 -25.45 -3.09
CA TYR A 59 -5.73 -25.14 -2.78
C TYR A 59 -6.37 -26.20 -1.87
N ALA A 60 -6.04 -27.48 -2.08
CA ALA A 60 -6.49 -28.58 -1.23
C ALA A 60 -5.95 -28.51 0.20
N PHE A 61 -4.80 -27.88 0.43
CA PHE A 61 -4.23 -27.66 1.77
C PHE A 61 -4.73 -26.35 2.41
N ILE A 62 -4.63 -25.23 1.69
CA ILE A 62 -4.89 -23.91 2.27
C ILE A 62 -6.38 -23.68 2.52
N ILE A 63 -7.27 -24.08 1.62
CA ILE A 63 -8.71 -23.82 1.80
C ILE A 63 -9.22 -24.52 3.07
N PRO A 64 -9.00 -25.83 3.29
CA PRO A 64 -9.42 -26.48 4.53
C PRO A 64 -8.71 -25.93 5.76
N ALA A 65 -7.39 -25.68 5.70
CA ALA A 65 -6.64 -25.14 6.82
C ALA A 65 -7.18 -23.77 7.26
N VAL A 66 -7.48 -22.89 6.32
CA VAL A 66 -8.04 -21.56 6.61
C VAL A 66 -9.43 -21.68 7.21
N LEU A 67 -10.30 -22.53 6.68
CA LEU A 67 -11.66 -22.72 7.21
C LEU A 67 -11.63 -23.27 8.66
N ILE A 68 -10.83 -24.32 8.91
CA ILE A 68 -10.69 -24.94 10.23
C ILE A 68 -10.11 -23.92 11.23
N LEU A 69 -9.01 -23.25 10.86
CA LEU A 69 -8.34 -22.31 11.74
C LEU A 69 -9.21 -21.08 12.00
N SER A 70 -9.98 -20.61 11.03
CA SER A 70 -10.98 -19.55 11.22
C SER A 70 -12.04 -19.94 12.26
N ALA A 71 -12.56 -21.17 12.16
CA ALA A 71 -13.54 -21.69 13.12
C ALA A 71 -12.94 -21.81 14.52
N LEU A 72 -11.71 -22.32 14.65
CA LEU A 72 -10.98 -22.41 15.93
C LEU A 72 -10.75 -21.04 16.56
N ILE A 73 -10.37 -20.04 15.75
CA ILE A 73 -10.17 -18.66 16.22
C ILE A 73 -11.50 -18.06 16.70
N LEU A 74 -12.59 -18.24 15.95
CA LEU A 74 -13.92 -17.78 16.36
C LEU A 74 -14.38 -18.46 17.66
N TYR A 75 -14.16 -19.77 17.79
CA TYR A 75 -14.44 -20.51 19.02
C TYR A 75 -13.61 -20.00 20.21
N ALA A 76 -12.32 -19.73 20.00
CA ALA A 76 -11.45 -19.16 21.02
C ALA A 76 -11.89 -17.74 21.45
N ARG A 77 -12.45 -16.93 20.54
CA ARG A 77 -13.08 -15.63 20.87
C ARG A 77 -14.35 -15.80 21.67
N TYR A 78 -15.19 -16.76 21.29
CA TYR A 78 -16.39 -17.11 22.06
C TYR A 78 -16.05 -17.51 23.50
N LYS A 79 -14.97 -18.28 23.68
CA LYS A 79 -14.41 -18.65 25.00
C LYS A 79 -13.61 -17.53 25.68
N LYS A 80 -13.53 -16.34 25.08
CA LYS A 80 -12.83 -15.15 25.60
C LYS A 80 -11.36 -15.40 25.94
N LEU A 81 -10.68 -16.28 25.20
CA LEU A 81 -9.28 -16.58 25.42
C LEU A 81 -8.41 -15.36 25.10
N ARG A 82 -7.52 -14.99 26.02
CA ARG A 82 -6.66 -13.79 25.89
C ARG A 82 -5.74 -13.84 24.66
N ILE A 83 -5.36 -15.04 24.21
CA ILE A 83 -4.44 -15.25 23.10
C ILE A 83 -5.00 -14.71 21.77
N VAL A 84 -6.32 -14.73 21.57
CA VAL A 84 -6.92 -14.35 20.29
C VAL A 84 -6.80 -12.85 20.01
N ASN A 85 -6.86 -12.02 21.06
CA ASN A 85 -6.64 -10.59 20.95
C ASN A 85 -5.22 -10.25 20.52
N ARG A 86 -4.29 -11.18 20.71
CA ARG A 86 -2.88 -11.02 20.35
C ARG A 86 -2.55 -11.66 19.01
N LEU A 87 -3.38 -12.58 18.54
CA LEU A 87 -3.11 -13.46 17.40
C LEU A 87 -2.93 -12.71 16.08
N THR A 88 -3.66 -11.62 15.82
CA THR A 88 -3.49 -10.81 14.60
C THR A 88 -2.04 -10.41 14.35
N PHE A 89 -1.39 -9.84 15.37
CA PHE A 89 -0.03 -9.34 15.22
C PHE A 89 0.97 -10.49 15.06
N HIS A 90 0.78 -11.57 15.81
CA HIS A 90 1.66 -12.74 15.73
C HIS A 90 1.52 -13.46 14.38
N ALA A 91 0.29 -13.60 13.87
CA ALA A 91 0.04 -14.15 12.55
C ALA A 91 0.71 -13.32 11.45
N TRP A 92 0.61 -11.99 11.51
CA TRP A 92 1.35 -11.10 10.61
C TRP A 92 2.87 -11.26 10.76
N LEU A 93 3.37 -11.32 11.98
CA LEU A 93 4.81 -11.38 12.25
C LEU A 93 5.43 -12.68 11.74
N ILE A 94 4.74 -13.81 11.91
CA ILE A 94 5.14 -15.10 11.32
C ILE A 94 5.15 -14.98 9.80
N TYR A 95 4.07 -14.46 9.22
CA TYR A 95 3.95 -14.36 7.77
C TYR A 95 4.96 -13.40 7.13
N GLY A 96 5.14 -12.21 7.70
CA GLY A 96 6.11 -11.22 7.24
C GLY A 96 7.55 -11.71 7.38
N ALA A 97 7.89 -12.44 8.43
CA ALA A 97 9.19 -13.10 8.56
C ALA A 97 9.42 -14.13 7.45
N THR A 98 8.42 -14.98 7.16
CA THR A 98 8.49 -15.94 6.06
C THR A 98 8.71 -15.23 4.73
N LEU A 99 7.95 -14.17 4.42
CA LEU A 99 8.14 -13.40 3.18
C LEU A 99 9.53 -12.77 3.09
N THR A 100 10.02 -12.22 4.19
CA THR A 100 11.34 -11.58 4.28
C THR A 100 12.48 -12.59 4.08
N ALA A 101 12.30 -13.82 4.59
CA ALA A 101 13.24 -14.92 4.41
C ALA A 101 13.27 -15.44 2.96
N MET A 102 12.16 -15.30 2.25
CA MET A 102 11.99 -15.84 0.90
C MET A 102 12.34 -14.86 -0.22
N THR A 103 12.58 -13.59 0.08
CA THR A 103 12.84 -12.56 -0.94
C THR A 103 14.26 -12.00 -0.85
N PRO A 104 14.99 -11.94 -1.98
CA PRO A 104 16.27 -11.22 -2.05
C PRO A 104 16.08 -9.70 -2.24
N GLN A 105 14.84 -9.23 -2.46
CA GLN A 105 14.59 -7.82 -2.79
C GLN A 105 14.50 -6.93 -1.55
N ALA A 106 15.49 -6.06 -1.37
CA ALA A 106 15.54 -5.10 -0.25
C ALA A 106 14.28 -4.21 -0.15
N SER A 107 13.63 -3.88 -1.26
CA SER A 107 12.39 -3.10 -1.29
C SER A 107 11.21 -3.83 -0.65
N VAL A 108 11.09 -5.14 -0.86
CA VAL A 108 10.04 -5.98 -0.26
C VAL A 108 10.29 -6.12 1.24
N VAL A 109 11.52 -6.38 1.64
CA VAL A 109 11.94 -6.45 3.06
C VAL A 109 11.60 -5.16 3.79
N LEU A 110 11.91 -4.01 3.16
CA LEU A 110 11.60 -2.69 3.71
C LEU A 110 10.09 -2.42 3.77
N GLY A 111 9.33 -2.89 2.78
CA GLY A 111 7.86 -2.84 2.78
C GLY A 111 7.25 -3.64 3.93
N VAL A 112 7.65 -4.91 4.09
CA VAL A 112 7.22 -5.77 5.21
C VAL A 112 7.62 -5.14 6.55
N PHE A 113 8.80 -4.53 6.64
CA PHE A 113 9.26 -3.80 7.83
C PHE A 113 8.30 -2.67 8.20
N LEU A 114 7.96 -1.79 7.24
CA LEU A 114 7.06 -0.66 7.49
C LEU A 114 5.67 -1.14 7.93
N VAL A 115 5.16 -2.21 7.30
CA VAL A 115 3.88 -2.81 7.67
C VAL A 115 3.94 -3.40 9.08
N THR A 116 5.02 -4.08 9.48
CA THR A 116 5.21 -4.59 10.85
C THR A 116 5.20 -3.48 11.89
N VAL A 117 5.88 -2.36 11.64
CA VAL A 117 5.87 -1.19 12.54
C VAL A 117 4.45 -0.61 12.64
N ALA A 118 3.74 -0.47 11.52
CA ALA A 118 2.36 0.01 11.51
C ALA A 118 1.43 -0.94 12.29
N PHE A 119 1.55 -2.26 12.08
CA PHE A 119 0.80 -3.27 12.82
C PHE A 119 1.07 -3.20 14.32
N ALA A 120 2.32 -3.04 14.73
CA ALA A 120 2.68 -2.90 16.14
C ALA A 120 2.02 -1.65 16.73
N PHE A 121 2.06 -0.52 16.00
CA PHE A 121 1.49 0.74 16.44
C PHE A 121 -0.03 0.66 16.63
N TYR A 122 -0.75 0.18 15.62
CA TYR A 122 -2.21 0.15 15.67
C TYR A 122 -2.75 -0.95 16.58
N THR A 123 -2.10 -2.12 16.65
CA THR A 123 -2.50 -3.18 17.60
C THR A 123 -2.24 -2.77 19.06
N ARG A 124 -1.19 -1.97 19.33
CA ARG A 124 -0.92 -1.39 20.65
C ARG A 124 -2.03 -0.44 21.09
N ARG A 125 -2.60 0.35 20.17
CA ARG A 125 -3.67 1.33 20.46
C ARG A 125 -5.09 0.75 20.49
N ARG A 126 -5.29 -0.51 20.10
CA ARG A 126 -6.62 -1.12 19.89
C ARG A 126 -7.49 -0.36 18.87
N GLU A 127 -6.86 0.42 17.99
CA GLU A 127 -7.51 1.30 17.01
C GLU A 127 -7.74 0.63 15.64
N ILE A 128 -7.35 -0.65 15.48
CA ILE A 128 -7.58 -1.37 14.22
C ILE A 128 -9.05 -1.77 14.13
N VAL A 129 -9.79 -1.10 13.26
CA VAL A 129 -10.97 -1.70 12.66
C VAL A 129 -10.54 -2.43 11.40
N TYR A 130 -10.78 -3.73 11.45
CA TYR A 130 -10.04 -4.78 10.76
C TYR A 130 -10.20 -4.82 9.23
N LEU A 131 -11.28 -4.26 8.68
CA LEU A 131 -11.70 -4.66 7.34
C LEU A 131 -10.84 -4.23 6.13
N PRO A 132 -10.39 -2.97 6.00
CA PRO A 132 -9.83 -2.46 4.74
C PRO A 132 -8.45 -3.01 4.50
N PHE A 133 -7.70 -3.13 5.59
CA PHE A 133 -6.36 -3.66 5.56
C PHE A 133 -6.39 -5.14 5.12
N TYR A 134 -7.38 -5.89 5.61
CA TYR A 134 -7.59 -7.29 5.20
C TYR A 134 -8.08 -7.41 3.77
N VAL A 135 -8.99 -6.53 3.32
CA VAL A 135 -9.43 -6.52 1.92
C VAL A 135 -8.27 -6.16 0.99
N TYR A 136 -7.50 -5.11 1.28
CA TYR A 136 -6.35 -4.71 0.47
C TYR A 136 -5.33 -5.84 0.35
N LEU A 137 -5.05 -6.53 1.46
CA LEU A 137 -4.05 -7.57 1.47
C LEU A 137 -4.56 -8.86 0.83
N ILE A 138 -5.83 -9.25 1.02
CA ILE A 138 -6.46 -10.34 0.27
C ILE A 138 -6.45 -10.03 -1.23
N VAL A 139 -6.86 -8.83 -1.62
CA VAL A 139 -6.87 -8.40 -3.04
C VAL A 139 -5.45 -8.37 -3.61
N MET A 140 -4.46 -7.86 -2.89
CA MET A 140 -3.07 -7.86 -3.34
C MET A 140 -2.58 -9.30 -3.53
N PHE A 141 -2.82 -10.20 -2.56
CA PHE A 141 -2.41 -11.60 -2.68
C PHE A 141 -3.17 -12.35 -3.76
N THR A 142 -4.47 -12.13 -3.91
CA THR A 142 -5.28 -12.72 -4.98
C THR A 142 -4.85 -12.19 -6.35
N ALA A 143 -4.55 -10.90 -6.49
CA ALA A 143 -4.04 -10.33 -7.73
C ALA A 143 -2.62 -10.82 -8.06
N LEU A 144 -1.78 -11.06 -7.04
CA LEU A 144 -0.47 -11.70 -7.21
C LEU A 144 -0.62 -13.16 -7.65
N ILE A 145 -1.58 -13.90 -7.10
CA ILE A 145 -1.86 -15.31 -7.44
C ILE A 145 -2.51 -15.47 -8.83
N LEU A 146 -3.29 -14.48 -9.28
CA LEU A 146 -4.09 -14.56 -10.52
C LEU A 146 -3.42 -13.94 -11.75
N ARG A 147 -2.27 -13.25 -11.62
CA ARG A 147 -1.58 -12.63 -12.75
C ARG A 147 -0.68 -13.66 -13.43
N ASP A 148 -1.08 -14.04 -14.65
CA ASP A 148 -0.46 -15.04 -15.54
C ASP A 148 -0.54 -16.50 -15.06
N GLY A 149 -1.64 -17.16 -15.44
CA GLY A 149 -1.68 -18.62 -15.61
C GLY A 149 -1.11 -19.45 -14.47
N ASN A 150 -1.65 -19.31 -13.26
CA ASN A 150 -1.28 -20.11 -12.08
C ASN A 150 0.22 -20.08 -11.72
N ALA A 151 1.01 -19.12 -12.21
CA ALA A 151 2.37 -18.93 -11.75
C ALA A 151 2.36 -17.87 -10.63
N LEU A 152 3.12 -18.11 -9.57
CA LEU A 152 3.46 -17.06 -8.62
C LEU A 152 4.20 -15.96 -9.42
N PRO A 153 4.02 -14.67 -9.12
CA PRO A 153 4.71 -13.60 -9.83
C PRO A 153 6.22 -13.86 -9.86
N PHE A 154 6.96 -13.44 -10.90
CA PHE A 154 8.38 -13.81 -11.08
C PHE A 154 9.28 -13.64 -9.82
N TYR A 155 8.97 -12.64 -8.99
CA TYR A 155 9.65 -12.32 -7.72
C TYR A 155 9.28 -13.23 -6.53
N LEU A 156 8.19 -13.97 -6.64
CA LEU A 156 7.82 -15.09 -5.79
C LEU A 156 8.08 -16.44 -6.48
N SER A 157 8.20 -16.50 -7.81
CA SER A 157 8.56 -17.73 -8.52
C SER A 157 10.03 -18.08 -8.38
N SER A 158 10.86 -17.10 -8.01
CA SER A 158 12.21 -17.30 -7.48
C SER A 158 12.14 -17.71 -6.00
N LEU A 159 11.27 -18.65 -5.64
CA LEU A 159 11.48 -19.41 -4.42
C LEU A 159 12.81 -20.14 -4.63
N PRO A 160 13.86 -19.81 -3.89
CA PRO A 160 15.12 -20.49 -4.08
C PRO A 160 14.88 -21.95 -3.72
N ASN A 161 15.20 -22.85 -4.66
CA ASN A 161 15.60 -24.21 -4.33
C ASN A 161 16.71 -24.07 -3.27
N PHE A 162 16.38 -24.21 -1.98
CA PHE A 162 17.40 -24.01 -0.95
C PHE A 162 18.42 -25.13 -1.06
N PRO A 163 19.69 -24.77 -1.29
CA PRO A 163 20.64 -24.89 -0.20
C PRO A 163 21.54 -23.65 -0.09
N ILE A 164 21.90 -23.29 1.15
CA ILE A 164 22.77 -22.16 1.55
C ILE A 164 22.04 -20.81 1.51
N MET A 165 21.91 -20.20 2.69
CA MET A 165 21.45 -18.80 2.79
C MET A 165 22.40 -17.92 1.98
N PHE A 166 21.91 -17.28 0.91
CA PHE A 166 22.64 -16.21 0.24
C PHE A 166 22.87 -15.05 1.23
N ASP A 167 24.00 -14.35 1.11
CA ASP A 167 24.37 -13.23 1.98
C ASP A 167 23.23 -12.21 2.11
N GLU A 168 22.49 -11.98 1.02
CA GLU A 168 21.35 -11.07 0.94
C GLU A 168 20.18 -11.48 1.85
N THR A 169 19.86 -12.78 1.92
CA THR A 169 18.83 -13.34 2.81
C THR A 169 19.26 -13.25 4.27
N ILE A 170 20.53 -13.53 4.55
CA ILE A 170 21.10 -13.39 5.89
C ILE A 170 21.00 -11.93 6.35
N ILE A 171 21.42 -10.99 5.49
CA ILE A 171 21.35 -9.54 5.77
C ILE A 171 19.90 -9.10 5.99
N SER A 172 18.97 -9.55 5.14
CA SER A 172 17.54 -9.29 5.27
C SER A 172 16.99 -9.74 6.62
N LEU A 173 17.28 -10.97 7.04
CA LEU A 173 16.87 -11.52 8.33
C LEU A 173 17.57 -10.86 9.52
N LEU A 174 18.87 -10.55 9.40
CA LEU A 174 19.65 -9.84 10.42
C LEU A 174 19.13 -8.41 10.65
N ILE A 175 18.52 -7.78 9.64
CA ILE A 175 17.86 -6.48 9.80
C ILE A 175 16.44 -6.66 10.34
N HIS A 176 15.67 -7.59 9.80
CA HIS A 176 14.24 -7.70 10.08
C HIS A 176 13.92 -8.33 11.45
N LEU A 177 14.66 -9.36 11.87
CA LEU A 177 14.42 -10.06 13.14
C LEU A 177 14.65 -9.18 14.37
N PRO A 178 15.74 -8.40 14.49
CA PRO A 178 15.92 -7.48 15.61
C PRO A 178 14.80 -6.44 15.68
N ILE A 179 14.32 -5.96 14.53
CA ILE A 179 13.22 -5.00 14.49
C ILE A 179 11.92 -5.65 14.90
N MET A 180 11.61 -6.86 14.43
CA MET A 180 10.46 -7.62 14.90
C MET A 180 10.50 -7.80 16.41
N VAL A 181 11.67 -8.13 16.96
CA VAL A 181 11.89 -8.24 18.41
C VAL A 181 11.67 -6.88 19.09
N ILE A 182 12.19 -5.77 18.54
CA ILE A 182 11.95 -4.41 19.06
C ILE A 182 10.46 -4.03 18.97
N ALA A 183 9.77 -4.39 17.90
CA ALA A 183 8.35 -4.08 17.70
C ALA A 183 7.45 -4.93 18.61
N LEU A 184 7.79 -6.21 18.80
CA LEU A 184 7.18 -7.12 19.79
C LEU A 184 7.41 -6.59 21.19
N ALA A 185 8.67 -6.30 21.55
CA ALA A 185 9.04 -5.73 22.82
C ALA A 185 8.32 -4.40 23.03
N TRP A 186 8.32 -3.48 22.07
CA TRP A 186 7.61 -2.21 22.18
C TRP A 186 6.09 -2.39 22.29
N ARG A 187 5.50 -3.41 21.69
CA ARG A 187 4.07 -3.72 21.84
C ARG A 187 3.75 -4.32 23.22
N GLU A 188 4.59 -5.22 23.71
CA GLU A 188 4.38 -6.01 24.94
C GLU A 188 4.93 -5.35 26.20
N LEU A 189 5.94 -4.49 26.07
CA LEU A 189 6.44 -3.63 27.13
C LEU A 189 5.32 -2.68 27.54
N ASP A 190 5.09 -2.72 28.85
CA ASP A 190 3.93 -2.24 29.56
C ASP A 190 3.54 -0.78 29.23
N ARG A 191 2.26 -0.46 29.48
CA ARG A 191 1.62 0.85 29.27
C ARG A 191 2.17 1.96 30.18
N SER A 192 3.19 1.65 30.99
CA SER A 192 3.75 2.50 32.05
C SER A 192 4.93 3.38 31.60
N ALA A 193 5.29 3.40 30.31
CA ALA A 193 6.22 4.38 29.77
C ALA A 193 5.61 5.80 29.82
N ARG A 194 6.03 6.54 30.84
CA ARG A 194 5.88 7.99 31.03
C ARG A 194 5.99 8.74 29.69
N ARG A 195 5.22 9.83 29.57
CA ARG A 195 5.34 10.81 28.47
C ARG A 195 6.82 11.03 28.14
N PRO A 196 7.25 10.98 26.86
CA PRO A 196 8.64 11.21 26.52
C PRO A 196 9.08 12.54 27.13
N VAL A 197 10.19 12.49 27.89
CA VAL A 197 10.82 13.66 28.49
C VAL A 197 11.02 14.69 27.38
N HIS A 198 10.61 15.92 27.66
CA HIS A 198 10.67 17.03 26.73
C HIS A 198 12.16 17.39 26.53
N LEU A 199 12.88 16.72 25.62
CA LEU A 199 14.22 17.14 25.23
C LEU A 199 14.08 18.48 24.48
N SER A 200 14.37 19.56 25.21
CA SER A 200 14.18 20.93 24.79
C SER A 200 15.36 21.44 23.96
N ASN A 201 15.67 20.79 22.84
CA ASN A 201 16.40 21.45 21.77
C ASN A 201 15.39 21.84 20.69
N ARG A 202 14.83 23.05 20.82
CA ARG A 202 13.85 23.57 19.88
C ARG A 202 14.56 23.97 18.59
N ILE A 203 14.65 23.05 17.62
CA ILE A 203 14.92 23.44 16.24
C ILE A 203 13.86 24.48 15.81
N PRO A 204 14.25 25.68 15.35
CA PRO A 204 13.31 26.73 14.92
C PRO A 204 12.37 26.25 13.82
N LEU A 205 11.17 26.83 13.74
CA LEU A 205 10.19 26.48 12.69
C LEU A 205 10.74 26.76 11.28
N LEU A 206 11.55 27.82 11.15
CA LEU A 206 12.24 28.18 9.92
C LEU A 206 13.18 27.06 9.45
N VAL A 207 14.04 26.56 10.32
CA VAL A 207 14.96 25.45 10.01
C VAL A 207 14.20 24.20 9.56
N ARG A 208 13.04 23.89 10.16
CA ARG A 208 12.21 22.76 9.70
C ARG A 208 11.58 22.98 8.32
N ARG A 209 11.16 24.20 8.00
CA ARG A 209 10.66 24.54 6.67
C ARG A 209 11.78 24.44 5.63
N MET A 210 12.98 24.92 5.98
CA MET A 210 14.17 24.77 5.14
C MET A 210 14.50 23.31 4.90
N LEU A 211 14.42 22.44 5.93
CA LEU A 211 14.61 21.00 5.76
C LEU A 211 13.56 20.36 4.85
N LEU A 212 12.28 20.72 4.98
CA LEU A 212 11.24 20.20 4.08
C LEU A 212 11.48 20.65 2.63
N VAL A 213 11.81 21.93 2.43
CA VAL A 213 12.17 22.47 1.11
C VAL A 213 13.42 21.78 0.58
N ALA A 214 14.43 21.52 1.41
CA ALA A 214 15.63 20.80 1.04
C ALA A 214 15.33 19.34 0.66
N CYS A 215 14.47 18.63 1.40
CA CYS A 215 14.02 17.27 1.04
C CYS A 215 13.24 17.26 -0.27
N LEU A 216 12.37 18.23 -0.49
CA LEU A 216 11.61 18.37 -1.74
C LEU A 216 12.53 18.67 -2.92
N LEU A 217 13.43 19.66 -2.76
CA LEU A 217 14.42 20.01 -3.78
C LEU A 217 15.35 18.84 -4.06
N PHE A 218 15.81 18.15 -3.03
CA PHE A 218 16.62 16.93 -3.18
C PHE A 218 15.85 15.87 -3.96
N HIS A 219 14.59 15.58 -3.61
CA HIS A 219 13.77 14.62 -4.35
C HIS A 219 13.61 15.03 -5.82
N VAL A 220 13.18 16.27 -6.08
CA VAL A 220 12.91 16.73 -7.45
C VAL A 220 14.19 16.83 -8.29
N VAL A 221 15.25 17.41 -7.74
CA VAL A 221 16.51 17.63 -8.46
C VAL A 221 17.28 16.32 -8.62
N ALA A 222 17.43 15.51 -7.57
CA ALA A 222 18.20 14.26 -7.66
C ALA A 222 17.48 13.24 -8.56
N GLN A 223 16.17 13.09 -8.42
CA GLN A 223 15.41 12.14 -9.25
C GLN A 223 15.25 12.64 -10.69
N GLY A 224 14.96 13.93 -10.87
CA GLY A 224 14.94 14.54 -12.20
C GLY A 224 16.28 14.41 -12.90
N TRP A 225 17.39 14.71 -12.21
CA TRP A 225 18.74 14.52 -12.74
C TRP A 225 19.01 13.06 -13.11
N TYR A 226 18.68 12.11 -12.23
CA TYR A 226 18.85 10.68 -12.49
C TYR A 226 18.11 10.23 -13.76
N LEU A 227 16.84 10.60 -13.90
CA LEU A 227 16.03 10.28 -15.09
C LEU A 227 16.61 10.92 -16.36
N ILE A 228 17.02 12.19 -16.29
CA ILE A 228 17.66 12.87 -17.43
C ILE A 228 18.95 12.15 -17.83
N MET A 229 19.79 11.78 -16.86
CA MET A 229 21.04 11.07 -17.14
C MET A 229 20.78 9.72 -17.79
N ARG A 230 19.85 8.91 -17.28
CA ARG A 230 19.48 7.61 -17.88
C ARG A 230 19.12 7.72 -19.36
N ILE A 231 18.40 8.79 -19.72
CA ILE A 231 18.03 9.07 -21.11
C ILE A 231 19.24 9.52 -21.93
N ARG A 232 20.08 10.42 -21.38
CA ARG A 232 21.27 10.94 -22.05
C ARG A 232 22.34 9.88 -22.32
N VAL A 233 22.44 8.88 -21.44
CA VAL A 233 23.38 7.75 -21.60
C VAL A 233 22.75 6.53 -22.28
N PHE A 234 21.52 6.66 -22.80
CA PHE A 234 20.81 5.60 -23.53
C PHE A 234 20.61 4.29 -22.73
N VAL A 235 20.45 4.39 -21.41
CA VAL A 235 20.21 3.26 -20.51
C VAL A 235 18.70 3.05 -20.26
N SER A 236 17.85 4.04 -20.55
CA SER A 236 16.41 3.88 -20.43
C SER A 236 15.85 2.90 -21.47
N SER A 237 15.00 1.97 -21.00
CA SER A 237 14.36 0.97 -21.83
C SER A 237 13.31 1.59 -22.76
N THR A 238 13.10 0.99 -23.94
CA THR A 238 12.01 1.33 -24.88
C THR A 238 10.61 0.91 -24.40
N TYR A 239 10.49 0.31 -23.21
CA TYR A 239 9.24 0.05 -22.49
C TYR A 239 8.53 1.37 -22.09
N ASP A 240 8.20 1.58 -20.82
CA ASP A 240 7.41 2.72 -20.33
C ASP A 240 7.90 4.06 -20.89
N MET A 241 9.22 4.33 -20.86
CA MET A 241 9.77 5.56 -21.45
C MET A 241 9.36 5.72 -22.92
N GLY A 242 9.54 4.69 -23.74
CA GLY A 242 9.22 4.71 -25.16
C GLY A 242 7.71 4.81 -25.40
N ILE A 243 6.95 3.91 -24.76
CA ILE A 243 5.49 3.80 -24.85
C ILE A 243 4.84 5.16 -24.60
N PHE A 244 5.11 5.76 -23.44
CA PHE A 244 4.46 7.01 -23.07
C PHE A 244 4.97 8.17 -23.91
N THR A 245 6.28 8.24 -24.23
CA THR A 245 6.79 9.35 -25.07
C THR A 245 6.17 9.34 -26.46
N GLN A 246 6.13 8.18 -27.12
CA GLN A 246 5.52 8.04 -28.44
C GLN A 246 4.02 8.33 -28.36
N MET A 247 3.34 7.82 -27.33
CA MET A 247 1.92 8.03 -27.13
C MET A 247 1.57 9.51 -26.92
N TYR A 248 2.26 10.23 -26.04
CA TYR A 248 2.02 11.67 -25.82
C TYR A 248 2.32 12.48 -27.08
N GLN A 249 3.33 12.10 -27.85
CA GLN A 249 3.58 12.70 -29.16
C GLN A 249 2.40 12.49 -30.12
N TYR A 250 1.81 11.29 -30.15
CA TYR A 250 0.63 10.98 -30.94
C TYR A 250 -0.61 11.75 -30.45
N MET A 251 -0.89 11.70 -29.14
CA MET A 251 -1.97 12.44 -28.48
C MET A 251 -1.88 13.94 -28.72
N SER A 252 -0.67 14.52 -28.76
CA SER A 252 -0.49 15.95 -29.00
C SER A 252 -1.03 16.40 -30.37
N ARG A 253 -1.01 15.49 -31.35
CA ARG A 253 -1.43 15.75 -32.74
C ARG A 253 -2.87 15.32 -33.01
N THR A 254 -3.28 14.16 -32.50
CA THR A 254 -4.58 13.55 -32.86
C THR A 254 -5.59 13.53 -31.71
N GLY A 255 -5.13 13.75 -30.47
CA GLY A 255 -5.94 13.56 -29.27
C GLY A 255 -6.19 12.10 -28.91
N LEU A 256 -5.65 11.14 -29.65
CA LEU A 256 -5.84 9.70 -29.39
C LEU A 256 -4.59 9.11 -28.70
N PRO A 257 -4.76 8.20 -27.70
CA PRO A 257 -3.65 7.65 -26.94
C PRO A 257 -3.07 6.44 -27.68
N LEU A 258 -2.53 6.66 -28.90
CA LEU A 258 -2.00 5.60 -29.75
C LEU A 258 -0.48 5.46 -29.63
N THR A 259 0.01 4.23 -29.65
CA THR A 259 1.44 3.88 -29.63
C THR A 259 1.67 2.60 -30.43
N THR A 260 2.84 2.44 -31.03
CA THR A 260 3.27 1.21 -31.71
C THR A 260 4.12 0.32 -30.81
N LEU A 261 4.50 0.82 -29.63
CA LEU A 261 5.39 0.14 -28.69
C LEU A 261 4.64 -0.79 -27.73
N GLU A 262 3.30 -0.77 -27.79
CA GLU A 262 2.46 -1.76 -27.11
C GLU A 262 2.04 -2.84 -28.09
N ARG A 263 2.45 -4.09 -27.82
CA ARG A 263 2.10 -5.26 -28.63
C ARG A 263 2.55 -5.17 -30.10
N ASP A 264 3.62 -4.41 -30.36
CA ASP A 264 4.28 -4.28 -31.67
C ASP A 264 3.35 -3.87 -32.83
N MET A 265 2.25 -3.15 -32.52
CA MET A 265 1.29 -2.66 -33.51
C MET A 265 0.71 -1.31 -33.09
N LEU A 266 0.22 -0.51 -34.05
CA LEU A 266 -0.47 0.74 -33.71
C LEU A 266 -1.77 0.42 -32.94
N LEU A 267 -1.75 0.70 -31.64
CA LEU A 267 -2.80 0.35 -30.71
C LEU A 267 -3.13 1.54 -29.82
N SER A 268 -4.39 1.65 -29.43
CA SER A 268 -4.76 2.54 -28.33
C SER A 268 -4.32 1.94 -27.01
N HIS A 269 -3.64 2.73 -26.19
CA HIS A 269 -3.27 2.35 -24.82
C HIS A 269 -4.49 1.90 -24.01
N PHE A 270 -5.68 2.44 -24.29
CA PHE A 270 -6.92 2.02 -23.63
C PHE A 270 -7.36 0.59 -23.93
N LYS A 271 -6.75 -0.08 -24.92
CA LYS A 271 -6.92 -1.52 -25.13
C LYS A 271 -6.05 -2.36 -24.21
N ILE A 272 -5.02 -1.76 -23.62
CA ILE A 272 -4.12 -2.39 -22.64
C ILE A 272 -4.49 -1.93 -21.23
N HIS A 273 -4.47 -0.61 -20.99
CA HIS A 273 -4.81 0.04 -19.73
C HIS A 273 -5.76 1.22 -19.92
N ILE A 274 -6.88 1.21 -19.21
CA ILE A 274 -7.88 2.29 -19.27
C ILE A 274 -7.40 3.42 -18.35
N SER A 275 -6.58 4.32 -18.89
CA SER A 275 -5.93 5.42 -18.15
C SER A 275 -6.30 6.84 -18.61
N PRO A 276 -7.59 7.25 -18.55
CA PRO A 276 -8.01 8.63 -18.85
C PRO A 276 -7.25 9.75 -18.12
N ILE A 277 -6.65 9.47 -16.95
CA ILE A 277 -5.88 10.46 -16.18
C ILE A 277 -4.73 11.09 -16.97
N LEU A 278 -4.19 10.36 -17.95
CA LEU A 278 -3.04 10.78 -18.77
C LEU A 278 -3.31 12.06 -19.55
N TYR A 279 -4.57 12.37 -19.87
CA TYR A 279 -4.94 13.61 -20.53
C TYR A 279 -4.68 14.86 -19.67
N LEU A 280 -4.56 14.74 -18.34
CA LEU A 280 -4.20 15.87 -17.47
C LEU A 280 -2.79 16.40 -17.77
N LEU A 281 -1.88 15.54 -18.24
CA LEU A 281 -0.51 15.91 -18.56
C LEU A 281 -0.35 16.38 -20.02
N LEU A 282 -1.33 16.11 -20.89
CA LEU A 282 -1.28 16.45 -22.31
C LEU A 282 -1.04 17.96 -22.58
N PRO A 283 -1.68 18.92 -21.88
CA PRO A 283 -1.40 20.34 -22.08
C PRO A 283 0.05 20.72 -21.79
N ILE A 284 0.65 20.13 -20.75
CA ILE A 284 2.05 20.37 -20.36
C ILE A 284 2.98 19.81 -21.43
N PHE A 285 2.69 18.60 -21.92
CA PHE A 285 3.45 18.00 -23.02
C PHE A 285 3.36 18.83 -24.32
N LYS A 286 2.19 19.41 -24.64
CA LYS A 286 2.04 20.28 -25.82
C LYS A 286 2.93 21.53 -25.75
N LEU A 287 3.14 22.08 -24.55
CA LEU A 287 4.04 23.22 -24.35
C LEU A 287 5.51 22.81 -24.46
N PHE A 288 5.85 21.61 -24.02
CA PHE A 288 7.22 21.08 -24.01
C PHE A 288 7.23 19.63 -24.55
N PRO A 289 7.17 19.41 -25.87
CA PRO A 289 7.05 18.06 -26.46
C PRO A 289 8.40 17.32 -26.41
N SER A 290 8.71 16.76 -25.24
CA SER A 290 9.98 16.08 -24.96
C SER A 290 9.77 14.91 -24.01
N VAL A 291 10.56 13.84 -24.18
CA VAL A 291 10.64 12.73 -23.21
C VAL A 291 10.92 13.24 -21.79
N LEU A 292 11.77 14.26 -21.66
CA LEU A 292 12.13 14.82 -20.36
C LEU A 292 10.92 15.46 -19.66
N THR A 293 9.99 16.03 -20.40
CA THR A 293 8.79 16.67 -19.84
C THR A 293 7.94 15.68 -19.06
N ILE A 294 7.69 14.50 -19.64
CA ILE A 294 6.86 13.47 -19.03
C ILE A 294 7.58 12.87 -17.82
N GLN A 295 8.89 12.60 -17.97
CA GLN A 295 9.71 11.99 -16.94
C GLN A 295 9.87 12.91 -15.72
N VAL A 296 10.10 14.21 -15.94
CA VAL A 296 10.17 15.20 -14.84
C VAL A 296 8.78 15.45 -14.24
N ALA A 297 7.73 15.48 -15.05
CA ALA A 297 6.37 15.63 -14.55
C ALA A 297 6.00 14.53 -13.55
N GLN A 298 6.41 13.29 -13.80
CA GLN A 298 6.23 12.17 -12.88
C GLN A 298 6.77 12.48 -11.48
N VAL A 299 7.99 13.04 -11.39
CA VAL A 299 8.67 13.32 -10.12
C VAL A 299 7.90 14.40 -9.35
N VAL A 300 7.36 15.39 -10.06
CA VAL A 300 6.54 16.44 -9.47
C VAL A 300 5.19 15.89 -9.00
N ILE A 301 4.55 15.05 -9.80
CA ILE A 301 3.27 14.41 -9.47
C ILE A 301 3.43 13.54 -8.22
N THR A 302 4.43 12.66 -8.16
CA THR A 302 4.66 11.81 -6.98
C THR A 302 4.98 12.65 -5.74
N ALA A 303 5.82 13.68 -5.87
CA ALA A 303 6.13 14.59 -4.77
C ALA A 303 4.90 15.36 -4.27
N SER A 304 3.92 15.66 -5.13
CA SER A 304 2.72 16.42 -4.77
C SER A 304 1.89 15.78 -3.64
N GLY A 305 2.04 14.47 -3.40
CA GLY A 305 1.43 13.78 -2.27
C GLY A 305 1.87 14.29 -0.89
N LEU A 306 2.95 15.08 -0.82
CA LEU A 306 3.32 15.81 0.39
C LEU A 306 2.20 16.77 0.85
N ILE A 307 1.43 17.32 -0.10
CA ILE A 307 0.37 18.29 0.18
C ILE A 307 -0.76 17.62 0.99
N PRO A 308 -1.41 16.54 0.52
CA PRO A 308 -2.44 15.88 1.28
C PRO A 308 -1.91 15.24 2.57
N VAL A 309 -0.66 14.77 2.63
CA VAL A 309 -0.04 14.32 3.89
C VAL A 309 0.00 15.43 4.93
N TYR A 310 0.45 16.63 4.54
CA TYR A 310 0.47 17.78 5.44
C TYR A 310 -0.94 18.18 5.90
N LEU A 311 -1.90 18.17 4.97
CA LEU A 311 -3.29 18.51 5.24
C LEU A 311 -3.97 17.50 6.17
N LEU A 312 -3.78 16.19 5.94
CA LEU A 312 -4.23 15.11 6.81
C LEU A 312 -3.62 15.24 8.20
N ALA A 313 -2.30 15.43 8.29
CA ALA A 313 -1.63 15.60 9.57
C ALA A 313 -2.17 16.84 10.32
N LYS A 314 -2.49 17.94 9.63
CA LYS A 314 -3.15 19.11 10.22
C LYS A 314 -4.55 18.75 10.73
N GLN A 315 -5.32 18.02 9.95
CA GLN A 315 -6.69 17.64 10.25
C GLN A 315 -6.79 16.72 11.47
N TYR A 316 -5.86 15.79 11.64
CA TYR A 316 -5.76 14.94 12.83
C TYR A 316 -5.12 15.64 14.05
N GLY A 317 -4.92 16.96 14.00
CA GLY A 317 -4.45 17.74 15.13
C GLY A 317 -2.96 17.60 15.45
N LEU A 318 -2.14 17.08 14.53
CA LEU A 318 -0.71 16.94 14.77
C LEU A 318 -0.04 18.32 14.92
N SER A 319 0.90 18.39 15.86
CA SER A 319 1.73 19.58 16.06
C SER A 319 2.42 20.01 14.75
N LYS A 320 2.72 21.31 14.60
CA LYS A 320 3.46 21.83 13.42
C LYS A 320 4.76 21.04 13.16
N LYS A 321 5.42 20.56 14.23
CA LYS A 321 6.64 19.76 14.13
C LYS A 321 6.36 18.39 13.52
N ALA A 322 5.39 17.67 14.08
CA ALA A 322 5.02 16.34 13.62
C ALA A 322 4.54 16.37 12.16
N ARG A 323 3.74 17.38 11.78
CA ARG A 323 3.33 17.58 10.38
C ARG A 323 4.52 17.63 9.41
N LEU A 324 5.53 18.45 9.71
CA LEU A 324 6.70 18.58 8.84
C LEU A 324 7.48 17.27 8.76
N VAL A 325 7.68 16.57 9.88
CA VAL A 325 8.35 15.26 9.91
C VAL A 325 7.62 14.25 9.04
N TRP A 326 6.32 14.06 9.22
CA TRP A 326 5.54 13.10 8.42
C TRP A 326 5.52 13.46 6.94
N THR A 327 5.46 14.75 6.61
CA THR A 327 5.50 15.23 5.23
C THR A 327 6.87 14.98 4.58
N SER A 328 7.96 15.15 5.33
CA SER A 328 9.32 14.81 4.84
C SER A 328 9.50 13.29 4.67
N LEU A 329 8.98 12.49 5.59
CA LEU A 329 9.04 11.02 5.53
C LEU A 329 8.32 10.46 4.30
N TYR A 330 7.25 11.11 3.85
CA TYR A 330 6.54 10.73 2.61
C TYR A 330 7.47 10.65 1.39
N LEU A 331 8.36 11.64 1.22
CA LEU A 331 9.31 11.68 0.09
C LEU A 331 10.38 10.59 0.20
N LEU A 332 10.63 10.08 1.40
CA LEU A 332 11.56 8.99 1.68
C LEU A 332 10.88 7.62 1.65
N LEU A 333 9.57 7.55 1.42
CA LEU A 333 8.89 6.27 1.27
C LEU A 333 9.48 5.55 0.05
N PRO A 334 9.91 4.27 0.20
CA PRO A 334 10.59 3.55 -0.87
C PRO A 334 9.81 3.54 -2.19
N GLY A 335 8.51 3.32 -2.12
CA GLY A 335 7.65 3.33 -3.32
C GLY A 335 7.59 4.71 -4.01
N ILE A 336 7.69 5.80 -3.26
CA ILE A 336 7.70 7.16 -3.80
C ILE A 336 9.09 7.52 -4.35
N PHE A 337 10.13 7.21 -3.60
CA PHE A 337 11.52 7.50 -3.95
C PHE A 337 11.97 6.66 -5.15
N PHE A 338 11.94 5.33 -5.04
CA PHE A 338 12.36 4.42 -6.11
C PHE A 338 11.38 4.40 -7.28
N GLY A 339 10.08 4.62 -7.04
CA GLY A 339 9.12 4.83 -8.12
C GLY A 339 9.49 6.02 -9.01
N SER A 340 10.07 7.08 -8.41
CA SER A 340 10.57 8.25 -9.15
C SER A 340 11.94 8.01 -9.82
N CYS A 341 12.56 6.83 -9.63
CA CYS A 341 13.75 6.39 -10.38
C CYS A 341 13.38 5.62 -11.66
N TYR A 342 12.13 5.14 -11.77
CA TYR A 342 11.67 4.38 -12.92
C TYR A 342 11.02 5.30 -13.97
N ASP A 343 10.79 4.77 -15.17
CA ASP A 343 10.22 5.54 -16.25
C ASP A 343 8.71 5.80 -16.02
N PHE A 344 8.22 6.95 -16.49
CA PHE A 344 6.83 7.39 -16.29
C PHE A 344 5.81 6.31 -16.68
N HIS A 345 4.78 6.17 -15.85
CA HIS A 345 3.57 5.40 -16.11
C HIS A 345 2.42 5.95 -15.24
N GLU A 346 1.18 5.66 -15.57
CA GLU A 346 -0.03 6.22 -14.94
C GLU A 346 -0.10 6.02 -13.41
N ASN A 347 0.56 5.00 -12.85
CA ASN A 347 0.51 4.72 -11.42
C ASN A 347 1.13 5.83 -10.55
N VAL A 348 1.95 6.72 -11.13
CA VAL A 348 2.51 7.87 -10.40
C VAL A 348 1.43 8.78 -9.81
N PHE A 349 0.22 8.76 -10.38
CA PHE A 349 -0.93 9.51 -9.88
C PHE A 349 -1.62 8.87 -8.66
N LEU A 350 -1.42 7.57 -8.39
CA LEU A 350 -2.16 6.84 -7.34
C LEU A 350 -1.94 7.43 -5.95
N ALA A 351 -0.68 7.54 -5.51
CA ALA A 351 -0.36 8.01 -4.17
C ALA A 351 -0.94 9.42 -3.88
N PRO A 352 -0.69 10.47 -4.68
CA PRO A 352 -1.23 11.79 -4.40
C PRO A 352 -2.76 11.84 -4.46
N ILE A 353 -3.40 11.18 -5.43
CA ILE A 353 -4.86 11.22 -5.59
C ILE A 353 -5.56 10.46 -4.46
N LEU A 354 -5.05 9.29 -4.06
CA LEU A 354 -5.60 8.53 -2.93
C LEU A 354 -5.42 9.28 -1.60
N LEU A 355 -4.28 9.95 -1.39
CA LEU A 355 -4.07 10.76 -0.19
C LEU A 355 -5.04 11.95 -0.12
N PHE A 356 -5.32 12.60 -1.25
CA PHE A 356 -6.36 13.63 -1.30
C PHE A 356 -7.76 13.04 -1.09
N LEU A 357 -8.04 11.85 -1.63
CA LEU A 357 -9.30 11.13 -1.35
C LEU A 357 -9.48 10.94 0.17
N PHE A 358 -8.46 10.42 0.86
CA PHE A 358 -8.49 10.30 2.32
C PHE A 358 -8.67 11.65 3.02
N TYR A 359 -8.02 12.71 2.54
CA TYR A 359 -8.19 14.05 3.09
C TYR A 359 -9.63 14.55 2.98
N PHE A 360 -10.28 14.43 1.82
CA PHE A 360 -11.65 14.89 1.63
C PHE A 360 -12.68 14.01 2.35
N ILE A 361 -12.43 12.70 2.47
CA ILE A 361 -13.20 11.80 3.32
C ILE A 361 -13.12 12.27 4.77
N ALA A 362 -11.90 12.45 5.30
CA ALA A 362 -11.71 12.91 6.67
C ALA A 362 -12.35 14.29 6.91
N LYS A 363 -12.39 15.14 5.88
CA LYS A 363 -12.99 16.50 5.94
C LYS A 363 -14.52 16.46 5.89
N GLY A 364 -15.13 15.32 5.60
CA GLY A 364 -16.57 15.21 5.39
C GLY A 364 -17.04 15.94 4.13
N SER A 365 -16.17 16.12 3.12
CA SER A 365 -16.53 16.79 1.87
C SER A 365 -16.99 15.77 0.84
N LEU A 366 -18.29 15.72 0.55
CA LEU A 366 -18.85 14.82 -0.45
C LEU A 366 -18.33 15.13 -1.86
N THR A 367 -18.30 16.41 -2.24
CA THR A 367 -17.79 16.85 -3.54
C THR A 367 -16.33 16.47 -3.74
N GLY A 368 -15.48 16.71 -2.75
CA GLY A 368 -14.06 16.34 -2.82
C GLY A 368 -13.87 14.82 -2.84
N THR A 369 -14.63 14.09 -2.03
CA THR A 369 -14.60 12.62 -2.03
C THR A 369 -14.99 12.06 -3.40
N ALA A 370 -16.12 12.50 -3.97
CA ALA A 370 -16.59 12.06 -5.28
C ALA A 370 -15.60 12.41 -6.40
N ALA A 371 -15.06 13.63 -6.40
CA ALA A 371 -14.08 14.07 -7.39
C ALA A 371 -12.80 13.21 -7.35
N PHE A 372 -12.24 12.98 -6.15
CA PHE A 372 -11.01 12.20 -6.03
C PHE A 372 -11.24 10.69 -6.19
N THR A 373 -12.44 10.19 -5.91
CA THR A 373 -12.85 8.83 -6.31
C THR A 373 -12.88 8.70 -7.83
N LEU A 374 -13.52 9.62 -8.55
CA LEU A 374 -13.55 9.61 -10.01
C LEU A 374 -12.14 9.70 -10.59
N LEU A 375 -11.32 10.63 -10.10
CA LEU A 375 -9.92 10.74 -10.50
C LEU A 375 -9.15 9.45 -10.25
N THR A 376 -9.39 8.76 -9.14
CA THR A 376 -8.76 7.45 -8.87
C THR A 376 -9.14 6.42 -9.92
N LEU A 377 -10.44 6.34 -10.26
CA LEU A 377 -10.95 5.41 -11.28
C LEU A 377 -10.46 5.72 -12.70
N MET A 378 -10.04 6.97 -12.95
CA MET A 378 -9.44 7.38 -14.23
C MET A 378 -7.96 6.99 -14.35
N ILE A 379 -7.30 6.53 -13.29
CA ILE A 379 -5.86 6.26 -13.32
C ILE A 379 -5.57 5.02 -14.15
N LYS A 380 -6.24 3.92 -13.81
CA LYS A 380 -6.03 2.60 -14.39
C LYS A 380 -7.23 1.71 -14.08
N GLU A 381 -7.48 0.71 -14.89
CA GLU A 381 -8.63 -0.18 -14.76
C GLU A 381 -8.67 -0.95 -13.44
N ASP A 382 -7.52 -1.23 -12.81
CA ASP A 382 -7.41 -1.92 -11.53
C ASP A 382 -7.50 -0.96 -10.33
N ALA A 383 -7.52 0.36 -10.56
CA ALA A 383 -7.58 1.36 -9.50
C ALA A 383 -8.89 1.32 -8.69
N PHE A 384 -9.95 0.71 -9.24
CA PHE A 384 -11.21 0.47 -8.52
C PHE A 384 -11.02 -0.36 -7.25
N LEU A 385 -9.99 -1.21 -7.20
CA LEU A 385 -9.68 -2.04 -6.02
C LEU A 385 -9.37 -1.18 -4.80
N TYR A 386 -8.65 -0.07 -4.97
CA TYR A 386 -8.37 0.88 -3.88
C TYR A 386 -9.66 1.55 -3.40
N VAL A 387 -10.51 2.00 -4.33
CA VAL A 387 -11.79 2.64 -4.01
C VAL A 387 -12.71 1.65 -3.28
N ALA A 388 -12.80 0.41 -3.74
CA ALA A 388 -13.59 -0.63 -3.10
C ALA A 388 -13.07 -0.94 -1.68
N ALA A 389 -11.76 -1.05 -1.49
CA ALA A 389 -11.17 -1.26 -0.17
C ALA A 389 -11.47 -0.10 0.79
N ILE A 390 -11.39 1.15 0.30
CA ILE A 390 -11.74 2.35 1.07
C ILE A 390 -13.25 2.36 1.37
N ALA A 391 -14.12 2.02 0.42
CA ALA A 391 -15.56 1.97 0.66
C ALA A 391 -15.92 0.93 1.73
N LEU A 392 -15.33 -0.27 1.64
CA LEU A 392 -15.48 -1.32 2.64
C LEU A 392 -14.96 -0.85 4.01
N PHE A 393 -13.86 -0.08 4.06
CA PHE A 393 -13.45 0.57 5.31
C PHE A 393 -14.52 1.43 5.91
N LEU A 394 -15.11 2.32 5.12
CA LEU A 394 -16.04 3.29 5.66
C LEU A 394 -17.32 2.61 6.14
N ILE A 395 -17.79 1.58 5.42
CA ILE A 395 -19.00 0.82 5.74
C ILE A 395 -18.84 0.00 7.04
N PHE A 396 -17.75 -0.76 7.17
CA PHE A 396 -17.61 -1.73 8.26
C PHE A 396 -16.59 -1.30 9.34
N GLY A 397 -15.71 -0.36 8.99
CA GLY A 397 -14.58 0.08 9.78
C GLY A 397 -14.86 1.29 10.68
N SER A 398 -15.86 2.12 10.36
CA SER A 398 -16.08 3.39 11.07
C SER A 398 -16.94 3.22 12.33
N GLN A 399 -16.37 2.68 13.41
CA GLN A 399 -16.96 2.87 14.74
C GLN A 399 -16.80 4.32 15.24
N ASP A 400 -15.86 5.07 14.66
CA ASP A 400 -15.63 6.48 14.94
C ASP A 400 -16.44 7.33 13.94
N ARG A 401 -17.72 7.58 14.25
CA ARG A 401 -18.65 8.35 13.38
C ARG A 401 -18.19 9.78 13.06
N LYS A 402 -17.09 10.26 13.67
CA LYS A 402 -16.48 11.56 13.37
C LYS A 402 -15.82 11.63 12.00
N THR A 403 -15.42 10.50 11.40
CA THR A 403 -14.80 10.47 10.05
C THR A 403 -15.80 10.20 8.93
N THR A 404 -17.04 9.80 9.23
CA THR A 404 -18.07 9.42 8.24
C THR A 404 -19.34 10.26 8.30
N ALA A 405 -19.52 11.09 9.32
CA ALA A 405 -20.58 12.08 9.31
C ALA A 405 -20.19 13.21 8.34
N PHE A 406 -20.70 13.14 7.11
CA PHE A 406 -20.90 14.35 6.32
C PHE A 406 -21.73 15.29 7.21
N SER A 407 -21.09 16.29 7.79
CA SER A 407 -21.79 17.33 8.53
C SER A 407 -22.74 17.98 7.53
N ARG A 408 -24.02 17.66 7.64
CA ARG A 408 -25.07 18.52 7.12
C ARG A 408 -24.99 19.78 7.98
N GLU A 409 -24.21 20.75 7.51
CA GLU A 409 -24.43 22.14 7.89
C GLU A 409 -25.74 22.63 7.25
#